data_AF-A0A212SRH0-F1
#
_entry.id   AF-A0A212SRH0-F1
#
_cell.length_a   1.000
_cell.length_b   1.000
_cell.length_c   1.000
_cell.angle_alpha   90.00
_cell.angle_beta   90.00
_cell.angle_gamma   90.00
#
_symmetry.space_group_name_H-M   'P 1'
#
loop_
_entity.id
_entity.type
_entity.pdbx_description
1 polymer ?
#
loop_
_entity_poly.entity_id
_entity_poly.type
_entity_poly.pdbx_seq_one_letter_code
_entity_poly.pdbx_strand_id
1 'polypeptide(L)'
;MIDAGTAAPVPAERHRQVFAVAMATLLAEFIAHLDRPGAGPAADLVGCRRHPMWLSRDELASLIGEMRDVLVRRITNEPSPERSRCLISPAPFPAEESPVANREGQGRPFGCERVE
;
A
#
# COMPACT_ATOMS: atom_id res chain seq x y z
N MET A 1 17.29 7.01 0.86
CA MET A 1 16.52 7.77 -0.15
C MET A 1 17.16 7.44 -1.48
N ILE A 2 16.46 6.76 -2.38
CA ILE A 2 16.90 6.70 -3.78
C ILE A 2 16.51 8.04 -4.37
N ASP A 3 17.50 8.84 -4.75
CA ASP A 3 17.25 10.06 -5.50
C ASP A 3 16.70 9.68 -6.88
N ALA A 4 15.50 10.14 -7.19
CA ALA A 4 14.81 9.79 -8.44
C ALA A 4 15.49 10.40 -9.68
N GLY A 5 16.40 11.36 -9.49
CA GLY A 5 17.08 12.08 -10.59
C GLY A 5 18.31 11.41 -11.18
N THR A 6 18.94 10.45 -10.50
CA THR A 6 20.26 9.91 -10.92
C THR A 6 20.34 8.39 -11.03
N ALA A 7 19.27 7.65 -10.74
CA ALA A 7 19.26 6.20 -10.91
C ALA A 7 19.02 5.85 -12.39
N ALA A 8 19.96 5.13 -13.02
CA ALA A 8 19.70 4.49 -14.30
C ALA A 8 18.40 3.68 -14.22
N PRO A 9 17.50 3.75 -15.23
CA PRO A 9 16.22 3.08 -15.17
C PRO A 9 16.44 1.60 -14.89
N VAL A 10 15.98 1.16 -13.73
CA VAL A 10 16.01 -0.25 -13.37
C VAL A 10 15.08 -0.96 -14.36
N PRO A 11 15.57 -1.97 -15.11
CA PRO A 11 14.73 -2.68 -16.05
C PRO A 11 13.48 -3.23 -15.35
N ALA A 12 12.32 -3.16 -16.00
CA ALA A 12 11.06 -3.65 -15.43
C ALA A 12 11.18 -5.10 -14.92
N GLU A 13 11.97 -5.93 -15.60
CA GLU A 13 12.25 -7.30 -15.19
C GLU A 13 12.96 -7.40 -13.84
N ARG A 14 13.91 -6.51 -13.57
CA ARG A 14 14.58 -6.42 -12.28
C ARG A 14 13.62 -5.98 -11.18
N HIS A 15 12.70 -5.07 -11.47
CA HIS A 15 11.62 -4.72 -10.53
C HIS A 15 10.72 -5.92 -10.22
N ARG A 16 10.34 -6.72 -11.22
CA ARG A 16 9.55 -7.95 -11.03
C ARG A 16 10.26 -8.93 -10.12
N GLN A 17 11.54 -9.19 -10.38
CA GLN A 17 12.34 -10.13 -9.59
C GLN A 17 12.46 -9.68 -8.12
N VAL A 18 12.81 -8.42 -7.89
CA VAL A 18 12.93 -7.86 -6.52
C VAL A 18 11.59 -7.91 -5.80
N PHE A 19 10.51 -7.54 -6.49
CA PHE A 19 9.16 -7.58 -5.91
C PHE A 19 8.73 -9.02 -5.58
N ALA A 20 9.01 -9.99 -6.45
CA ALA A 20 8.72 -11.40 -6.20
C ALA A 20 9.45 -11.93 -4.96
N VAL A 21 10.73 -11.58 -4.80
CA VAL A 21 11.50 -11.94 -3.60
C VAL A 21 10.88 -11.31 -2.35
N ALA A 22 10.53 -10.02 -2.40
CA ALA A 22 9.89 -9.35 -1.27
C ALA A 22 8.55 -10.02 -0.88
N MET A 23 7.74 -10.39 -1.86
CA MET A 23 6.49 -11.13 -1.63
C MET A 23 6.72 -12.52 -1.04
N ALA A 24 7.75 -13.24 -1.51
CA ALA A 24 8.11 -14.54 -0.97
C ALA A 24 8.55 -14.45 0.50
N THR A 25 9.34 -13.43 0.86
CA THR A 25 9.72 -13.16 2.25
C THR A 25 8.50 -12.86 3.12
N LEU A 26 7.59 -11.98 2.68
CA LEU A 26 6.37 -11.67 3.41
C LEU A 26 5.48 -12.91 3.61
N LEU A 27 5.39 -13.78 2.60
CA LEU A 27 4.66 -15.04 2.71
C LEU A 27 5.30 -15.98 3.75
N ALA A 28 6.62 -16.11 3.73
CA ALA A 28 7.34 -16.94 4.69
C ALA A 28 7.18 -16.44 6.14
N GLU A 29 7.26 -15.12 6.35
CA GLU A 29 7.01 -14.50 7.67
C GLU A 29 5.58 -14.75 8.15
N PHE A 30 4.60 -14.67 7.26
CA PHE A 30 3.21 -14.93 7.61
C PHE A 30 2.96 -16.41 7.95
N ILE A 31 3.53 -17.35 7.21
CA ILE A 31 3.45 -18.79 7.53
C ILE A 31 4.09 -19.06 8.90
N ALA A 32 5.28 -18.52 9.14
CA ALA A 32 5.96 -18.68 10.42
C ALA A 32 5.17 -18.08 11.60
N HIS A 33 4.42 -16.99 11.36
CA HIS A 33 3.49 -16.44 12.35
C HIS A 33 2.35 -17.42 12.68
N LEU A 34 1.73 -18.05 11.66
CA LEU A 34 0.64 -19.01 11.85
C LEU A 34 1.06 -20.27 12.59
N ASP A 35 2.30 -20.72 12.43
CA ASP A 35 2.83 -21.90 13.11
C ASP A 35 3.14 -21.66 14.61
N ARG A 36 3.07 -20.40 15.07
CA ARG A 36 3.33 -20.07 16.48
C ARG A 36 2.14 -20.48 17.37
N PRO A 37 2.39 -21.18 18.51
CA PRO A 37 1.33 -21.47 19.48
C PRO A 37 0.60 -20.21 19.93
N GLY A 38 -0.74 -20.22 19.84
CA GLY A 38 -1.59 -19.09 20.22
C GLY A 38 -1.62 -17.93 19.23
N ALA A 39 -1.08 -18.08 18.01
CA ALA A 39 -1.23 -17.08 16.97
C ALA A 39 -2.70 -16.88 16.59
N GLY A 40 -3.11 -15.61 16.52
CA GLY A 40 -4.47 -15.24 16.15
C GLY A 40 -4.41 -14.02 15.23
N PRO A 41 -4.39 -14.18 13.90
CA PRO A 41 -4.13 -13.08 12.96
C PRO A 41 -5.01 -11.84 13.19
N ALA A 42 -6.26 -12.03 13.58
CA ALA A 42 -7.17 -10.93 13.92
C ALA A 42 -6.79 -10.23 15.24
N ALA A 43 -6.42 -10.98 16.27
CA ALA A 43 -5.98 -10.45 17.57
C ALA A 43 -4.60 -9.78 17.49
N ASP A 44 -3.74 -10.30 16.62
CA ASP A 44 -2.41 -9.77 16.32
C ASP A 44 -2.43 -8.61 15.31
N LEU A 45 -3.64 -8.16 14.91
CA LEU A 45 -3.88 -7.06 13.97
C LEU A 45 -3.20 -7.25 12.61
N VAL A 46 -2.99 -8.49 12.18
CA VAL A 46 -2.45 -8.82 10.85
C VAL A 46 -3.53 -8.51 9.81
N GLY A 47 -3.26 -7.53 8.95
CA GLY A 47 -4.22 -7.06 7.95
C GLY A 47 -3.60 -6.85 6.56
N CYS A 48 -4.25 -7.40 5.53
CA CYS A 48 -3.90 -7.19 4.11
C CYS A 48 -4.86 -6.22 3.40
N ARG A 49 -5.53 -5.34 4.15
CA ARG A 49 -6.53 -4.43 3.56
C ARG A 49 -5.84 -3.37 2.72
N ARG A 50 -6.30 -3.22 1.49
CA ARG A 50 -6.00 -2.08 0.63
C ARG A 50 -7.27 -1.27 0.50
N HIS A 51 -7.15 0.05 0.64
CA HIS A 51 -8.25 0.99 0.45
C HIS A 51 -7.98 1.77 -0.84
N PRO A 52 -8.80 1.59 -1.89
CA PRO A 52 -8.63 2.38 -3.10
C PRO A 52 -8.95 3.85 -2.79
N MET A 53 -8.10 4.76 -3.27
CA MET A 53 -8.25 6.19 -3.09
C MET A 53 -7.97 6.90 -4.41
N TRP A 54 -8.82 7.88 -4.75
CA TRP A 54 -8.56 8.80 -5.85
C TRP A 54 -7.74 9.96 -5.31
N LEU A 55 -6.49 10.07 -5.73
CA LEU A 55 -5.56 11.11 -5.28
C LEU A 55 -4.84 11.70 -6.49
N SER A 56 -4.69 13.01 -6.50
CA SER A 56 -3.70 13.67 -7.35
C SER A 56 -2.27 13.28 -6.92
N ARG A 57 -1.28 13.60 -7.76
CA ARG A 57 0.13 13.34 -7.45
C ARG A 57 0.60 14.06 -6.18
N ASP A 58 0.14 15.29 -5.98
CA ASP A 58 0.51 16.11 -4.82
C ASP A 58 -0.14 15.58 -3.55
N GLU A 59 -1.40 15.15 -3.62
CA GLU A 59 -2.10 14.50 -2.50
C GLU A 59 -1.46 13.16 -2.14
N LEU A 60 -1.03 12.35 -3.12
CA LEU A 60 -0.30 11.12 -2.86
C LEU A 60 1.05 11.39 -2.19
N ALA A 61 1.79 12.42 -2.64
CA ALA A 61 3.05 12.81 -2.02
C ALA A 61 2.86 13.31 -0.58
N SER A 62 1.81 14.09 -0.32
CA SER A 62 1.45 14.53 1.04
C SER A 62 1.13 13.34 1.94
N LEU A 63 0.27 12.43 1.49
CA LEU A 63 -0.10 11.24 2.23
C LEU A 63 1.13 10.38 2.58
N ILE A 64 2.05 10.18 1.63
CA ILE A 64 3.31 9.45 1.89
C ILE A 64 4.14 10.17 2.96
N GLY A 65 4.22 11.50 2.90
CA GLY A 65 4.90 12.32 3.91
C GLY A 65 4.29 12.17 5.30
N GLU A 66 2.97 12.32 5.41
CA GLU A 66 2.23 12.19 6.67
C GLU A 66 2.37 10.78 7.28
N MET A 67 2.22 9.73 6.46
CA MET A 67 2.43 8.35 6.90
C MET A 67 3.86 8.14 7.41
N ARG A 68 4.86 8.67 6.69
CA ARG A 68 6.26 8.58 7.10
C ARG A 68 6.48 9.26 8.45
N ASP A 69 5.92 10.44 8.66
CA ASP A 69 6.07 11.18 9.91
C ASP A 69 5.48 10.42 11.09
N VAL A 70 4.33 9.77 10.90
CA VAL A 70 3.75 8.88 11.92
C VAL A 70 4.68 7.71 12.23
N LEU A 71 5.25 7.05 11.22
CA LEU A 71 6.15 5.92 11.40
C LEU A 71 7.46 6.32 12.11
N VAL A 72 8.08 7.44 11.69
CA VAL A 72 9.32 7.94 12.30
C VAL A 72 9.15 8.20 13.79
N ARG A 73 8.01 8.79 14.21
CA ARG A 73 7.69 9.03 15.62
C ARG A 73 7.56 7.75 16.45
N ARG A 74 7.29 6.60 15.82
CA ARG A 74 7.05 5.31 16.51
C ARG A 74 8.24 4.37 16.42
N ILE A 75 9.09 4.50 15.41
CA ILE A 75 10.28 3.65 15.21
C ILE A 75 11.26 3.73 16.38
N THR A 76 11.31 4.87 17.08
CA THR A 76 12.19 5.06 18.24
C THR A 76 11.61 4.52 19.55
N ASN A 77 10.42 3.89 19.53
CA ASN A 77 9.85 3.28 20.73
C ASN A 77 10.74 2.12 21.20
N GLU A 78 11.14 2.15 22.46
CA GLU A 78 11.86 1.04 23.08
C GLU A 78 10.93 -0.15 23.38
N PRO A 79 11.47 -1.39 23.36
CA PRO A 79 10.74 -2.57 23.82
C PRO A 79 10.26 -2.43 25.26
N SER A 80 9.03 -2.89 25.56
CA SER A 80 8.48 -2.95 26.92
C SER A 80 7.54 -4.15 27.05
N PRO A 81 7.17 -4.57 28.27
CA PRO A 81 6.26 -5.70 28.48
C PRO A 81 4.89 -5.56 27.78
N GLU A 82 4.46 -4.32 27.52
CA GLU A 82 3.19 -3.98 26.87
C GLU A 82 3.30 -3.83 25.34
N ARG A 83 4.51 -4.00 24.76
CA ARG A 83 4.79 -3.72 23.34
C ARG A 83 5.34 -4.94 22.61
N SER A 84 4.61 -5.36 21.58
CA SER A 84 5.08 -6.34 20.62
C SER A 84 5.82 -5.67 19.44
N ARG A 85 6.85 -6.34 18.91
CA ARG A 85 7.50 -5.90 17.68
C ARG A 85 6.60 -6.21 16.48
N CYS A 86 6.24 -5.18 15.71
CA CYS A 86 5.44 -5.31 14.49
C CYS A 86 6.25 -4.85 13.26
N LEU A 87 6.04 -5.52 12.12
CA LEU A 87 6.56 -5.08 10.83
C LEU A 87 5.41 -4.42 10.04
N ILE A 88 5.67 -3.23 9.50
CA ILE A 88 4.70 -2.46 8.70
C ILE A 88 5.33 -2.20 7.33
N SER A 89 4.67 -2.67 6.26
CA SER A 89 5.14 -2.54 4.89
C SER A 89 4.13 -1.79 4.02
N PRO A 90 4.16 -0.43 3.99
CA PRO A 90 3.30 0.34 3.10
C PRO A 90 3.73 0.16 1.65
N ALA A 91 2.81 -0.24 0.77
CA ALA A 91 3.05 -0.39 -0.67
C ALA A 91 1.95 0.32 -1.45
N PRO A 92 2.04 1.66 -1.65
CA PRO A 92 1.09 2.36 -2.50
C PRO A 92 1.26 1.89 -3.95
N PHE A 93 0.15 1.52 -4.58
CA PHE A 93 0.07 1.24 -6.00
C PHE A 93 -0.79 2.32 -6.65
N PRO A 94 -0.43 2.82 -7.84
CA PRO A 94 -1.33 3.65 -8.62
C PRO A 94 -2.65 2.90 -8.84
N ALA A 95 -3.76 3.57 -8.55
CA ALA A 95 -5.08 3.10 -8.95
C ALA A 95 -5.31 3.39 -10.44
N GLU A 96 -6.37 2.80 -11.00
CA GLU A 96 -6.81 2.96 -12.38
C GLU A 96 -6.91 4.45 -12.80
N GLU A 97 -6.85 4.73 -14.11
CA GLU A 97 -7.10 6.08 -14.64
C GLU A 97 -8.54 6.53 -14.34
N SER A 98 -8.72 7.83 -14.06
CA SER A 98 -10.03 8.36 -13.68
C SER A 98 -11.08 8.15 -14.78
N PRO A 99 -12.27 7.60 -14.46
CA PRO A 99 -13.35 7.46 -15.44
C PRO A 99 -13.86 8.80 -15.97
N VAL A 100 -13.60 9.91 -15.27
CA VAL A 100 -14.03 11.26 -15.68
C VAL A 100 -13.21 11.77 -16.87
N ALA A 101 -11.93 11.38 -16.97
CA ALA A 101 -11.11 11.68 -18.15
C ALA A 101 -11.67 11.03 -19.43
N ASN A 102 -12.39 9.91 -19.30
CA ASN A 102 -13.03 9.21 -20.41
C ASN A 102 -14.40 9.79 -20.82
N ARG A 103 -15.00 10.71 -20.05
CA ARG A 103 -16.33 11.28 -20.36
C ARG A 103 -16.30 12.51 -21.25
N GLU A 104 -15.17 13.19 -21.38
CA GLU A 104 -15.04 14.36 -22.27
C GLU A 104 -15.00 14.00 -23.77
N GLY A 105 -14.84 12.71 -24.11
CA GLY A 105 -14.83 12.21 -25.50
C GLY A 105 -16.15 11.58 -25.98
N GLN A 106 -17.15 11.38 -25.12
CA GLN A 106 -18.37 10.66 -25.52
C GLN A 106 -19.63 11.37 -25.00
N GLY A 107 -19.98 12.46 -25.68
CA GLY A 107 -21.28 13.10 -25.46
C GLY A 107 -22.41 12.18 -25.93
N ARG A 108 -23.25 11.71 -24.99
CA ARG A 108 -24.73 11.77 -25.03
C ARG A 108 -25.26 11.66 -23.58
N PRO A 109 -26.33 12.40 -23.21
CA PRO A 109 -26.89 12.33 -21.87
C PRO A 109 -27.66 11.02 -21.69
N PHE A 110 -27.36 10.30 -20.59
CA PHE A 110 -28.15 9.16 -20.14
C PHE A 110 -29.56 9.64 -19.79
N GLY A 111 -30.57 9.11 -20.49
CA GLY A 111 -31.98 9.32 -20.18
C GLY A 111 -32.31 8.70 -18.82
N CYS A 112 -32.99 9.49 -17.98
CA CYS A 112 -33.61 9.03 -16.75
C CYS A 112 -34.93 8.35 -17.12
N GLU A 113 -34.98 7.02 -17.08
CA GLU A 113 -36.25 6.29 -17.12
C GLU A 113 -36.63 5.91 -15.68
N ARG A 114 -37.69 6.57 -15.20
CA ARG A 114 -38.31 6.34 -13.89
C ARG A 114 -39.23 5.12 -14.04
N VAL A 115 -38.93 4.04 -13.34
CA VAL A 115 -39.84 2.90 -13.21
C VAL A 115 -40.82 3.21 -12.06
N GLU A 116 -42.10 3.09 -12.36
CA GLU A 116 -43.26 3.24 -11.47
C GLU A 116 -43.30 2.18 -10.35
#